data_AF-A0A321LR57-F1
#
_entry.id   AF-A0A321LR57-F1
#
_cell.length_a   1.000
_cell.length_b   1.000
_cell.length_c   1.000
_cell.angle_alpha   90.00
_cell.angle_beta   90.00
_cell.angle_gamma   90.00
#
_symmetry.space_group_name_H-M   'P 1'
#
loop_
_entity.id
_entity.type
_entity.pdbx_description
1 polymer ?
#
loop_
_entity_poly.entity_id
_entity_poly.type
_entity_poly.pdbx_seq_one_letter_code
_entity_poly.pdbx_strand_id
1 'polypeptide(L)'
;MTSTESRARQTTALQELRRVHRTLVLVVLTMAAGAMLFIALGLLIIDSSRARGVSVDFRNIMYGSALVLALASVFVRRTMFQMSRLQSITERRGVEAVPARLMKGTILSASLGELIVSLGFVLGLLGGDRFDVVRFGVVSIAVVLFALPKRNAWIKAIEYLDHSSHYHTDA
;
A
#
# COMPACT_ATOMS: atom_id res chain seq x y z
N MET A 1 -22.57 7.95 30.23
CA MET A 1 -21.31 8.39 29.60
C MET A 1 -21.42 9.88 29.32
N THR A 2 -20.58 10.69 29.96
CA THR A 2 -20.67 12.16 29.85
C THR A 2 -20.05 12.63 28.52
N SER A 3 -20.57 13.71 27.93
CA SER A 3 -20.06 14.26 26.67
C SER A 3 -18.57 14.60 26.70
N THR A 4 -18.01 14.78 27.90
CA THR A 4 -16.58 14.98 28.17
C THR A 4 -15.75 13.72 27.98
N GLU A 5 -16.23 12.54 28.38
CA GLU A 5 -15.52 11.26 28.18
C GLU A 5 -15.47 10.86 26.70
N SER A 6 -16.56 11.09 25.95
CA SER A 6 -16.59 10.83 24.50
C SER A 6 -15.59 11.72 23.76
N ARG A 7 -15.58 13.03 24.05
CA ARG A 7 -14.61 13.97 23.47
C ARG A 7 -13.17 13.60 23.80
N ALA A 8 -12.88 13.18 25.04
CA ALA A 8 -11.54 12.77 25.45
C ALA A 8 -11.06 11.56 24.63
N ARG A 9 -11.88 10.51 24.49
CA ARG A 9 -11.55 9.34 23.65
C ARG A 9 -11.33 9.70 22.19
N GLN A 10 -12.18 10.57 21.65
CA GLN A 10 -12.08 11.04 20.26
C GLN A 10 -10.76 11.79 20.02
N THR A 11 -10.35 12.66 20.94
CA THR A 11 -9.06 13.39 20.83
C THR A 11 -7.85 12.45 20.87
N THR A 12 -7.86 11.44 21.73
CA THR A 12 -6.80 10.43 21.81
C THR A 12 -6.72 9.61 20.52
N ALA A 13 -7.86 9.14 19.99
CA ALA A 13 -7.92 8.40 18.74
C ALA A 13 -7.40 9.22 17.55
N LEU A 14 -7.71 10.52 17.48
CA LEU A 14 -7.20 11.42 16.44
C LEU A 14 -5.69 11.65 16.54
N GLN A 15 -5.15 11.76 17.75
CA GLN A 15 -3.71 11.88 17.99
C GLN A 15 -2.97 10.60 17.57
N GLU A 16 -3.49 9.43 17.94
CA GLU A 16 -2.94 8.14 17.54
C GLU A 16 -2.97 7.96 16.02
N LEU A 17 -4.10 8.32 15.37
CA LEU A 17 -4.23 8.30 13.92
C LEU A 17 -3.16 9.14 13.23
N ARG A 18 -2.90 10.36 13.74
CA ARG A 18 -1.88 11.25 13.19
C ARG A 18 -0.48 10.64 13.32
N ARG A 19 -0.18 10.01 14.46
CA ARG A 19 1.10 9.33 14.69
C ARG A 19 1.30 8.16 13.72
N VAL A 20 0.32 7.26 13.63
CA VAL A 20 0.35 6.09 12.74
C VAL A 20 0.45 6.53 11.27
N HIS A 21 -0.30 7.55 10.88
CA HIS A 21 -0.27 8.09 9.52
C HIS A 21 1.12 8.60 9.14
N ARG A 22 1.78 9.37 10.02
CA ARG A 22 3.14 9.87 9.75
C ARG A 22 4.14 8.73 9.58
N THR A 23 4.08 7.72 10.45
CA THR A 23 4.94 6.53 10.34
C THR A 23 4.71 5.80 9.03
N LEU A 24 3.45 5.60 8.63
CA LEU A 24 3.12 4.92 7.38
C LEU A 24 3.56 5.70 6.14
N VAL A 25 3.39 7.02 6.13
CA VAL A 25 3.89 7.86 5.04
C VAL A 25 5.40 7.69 4.91
N LEU A 26 6.14 7.73 6.02
CA LEU A 26 7.58 7.50 6.01
C LEU A 26 7.94 6.10 5.48
N VAL A 27 7.25 5.05 5.94
CA VAL A 27 7.47 3.68 5.45
C VAL A 27 7.23 3.58 3.95
N VAL A 28 6.11 4.09 3.44
CA VAL A 28 5.80 4.07 2.00
C VAL A 28 6.83 4.88 1.20
N LEU A 29 7.29 6.03 1.71
CA LEU A 29 8.35 6.80 1.08
C LEU A 29 9.70 6.05 1.07
N THR A 30 10.05 5.34 2.14
CA THR A 30 11.27 4.52 2.16
C THR A 30 11.21 3.37 1.16
N MET A 31 10.04 2.73 0.97
CA MET A 31 9.85 1.70 -0.06
C MET A 31 9.88 2.31 -1.47
N ALA A 32 9.31 3.49 -1.68
CA ALA A 32 9.42 4.19 -2.96
C ALA A 32 10.89 4.54 -3.29
N ALA A 33 11.66 4.98 -2.29
CA ALA A 33 13.10 5.21 -2.43
C ALA A 33 13.87 3.92 -2.72
N GLY A 34 13.48 2.79 -2.09
CA GLY A 34 14.00 1.46 -2.40
C GLY A 34 13.78 1.07 -3.86
N ALA A 35 12.56 1.25 -4.37
CA ALA A 35 12.26 1.02 -5.78
C ALA A 35 13.09 1.91 -6.71
N MET A 36 13.28 3.20 -6.39
CA MET A 36 14.18 4.08 -7.14
C MET A 36 15.63 3.59 -7.13
N LEU A 37 16.11 3.09 -5.99
CA LEU A 37 17.45 2.53 -5.86
C LEU A 37 17.63 1.29 -6.75
N PHE A 38 16.65 0.38 -6.80
CA PHE A 38 16.69 -0.77 -7.70
C PHE A 38 16.74 -0.37 -9.17
N ILE A 39 15.97 0.66 -9.57
CA ILE A 39 16.02 1.19 -10.94
C ILE A 39 17.42 1.75 -11.23
N ALA A 40 17.96 2.58 -10.33
CA ALA A 40 19.29 3.17 -10.49
C ALA A 40 20.37 2.10 -10.61
N LEU A 41 20.34 1.09 -9.72
CA LEU A 41 21.26 -0.04 -9.77
C LEU A 41 21.12 -0.85 -11.06
N GLY A 42 19.89 -1.13 -11.49
CA GLY A 42 19.67 -1.85 -12.75
C GLY A 42 20.20 -1.08 -13.96
N LEU A 43 20.03 0.25 -14.00
CA LEU A 43 20.58 1.09 -15.06
C LEU A 43 22.12 1.13 -15.08
N LEU A 44 22.75 1.04 -13.92
CA LEU A 44 24.21 1.02 -13.79
C LEU A 44 24.82 -0.35 -14.10
N ILE A 45 24.19 -1.44 -13.64
CA ILE A 45 24.73 -2.80 -13.70
C ILE A 45 24.44 -3.46 -15.05
N ILE A 46 23.23 -3.26 -15.59
CA ILE A 46 22.79 -3.97 -16.79
C ILE A 46 23.41 -3.26 -17.99
N ASP A 47 24.18 -3.98 -18.78
CA ASP A 47 24.73 -3.49 -20.03
C ASP A 47 23.85 -3.97 -21.20
N SER A 48 23.12 -3.03 -21.81
CA SER A 48 22.24 -3.33 -22.95
C SER A 48 23.00 -3.91 -24.14
N SER A 49 24.31 -3.68 -24.25
CA SER A 49 25.14 -4.25 -25.31
C SER A 49 25.42 -5.75 -25.15
N ARG A 50 25.15 -6.31 -23.96
CA ARG A 50 25.27 -7.75 -23.64
C ARG A 50 23.93 -8.44 -23.44
N ALA A 51 22.81 -7.86 -23.89
CA ALA A 51 21.50 -8.49 -23.76
C ALA A 51 21.51 -9.89 -24.39
N ARG A 52 21.52 -10.94 -23.54
CA ARG A 52 21.66 -12.35 -23.96
C ARG A 52 20.40 -12.95 -24.56
N GLY A 53 19.38 -12.13 -24.83
CA GLY A 53 18.12 -12.60 -25.42
C GLY A 53 17.38 -13.54 -24.48
N VAL A 54 16.75 -12.98 -23.43
CA VAL A 54 15.78 -13.73 -22.62
C VAL A 54 14.64 -14.23 -23.53
N SER A 55 14.20 -15.47 -23.33
CA SER A 55 13.09 -16.03 -24.10
C SER A 55 11.84 -15.17 -23.96
N VAL A 56 11.10 -15.03 -25.05
CA VAL A 56 9.85 -14.25 -25.09
C VAL A 56 8.85 -14.79 -24.06
N ASP A 57 8.78 -16.11 -23.90
CA ASP A 57 7.91 -16.75 -22.92
C ASP A 57 8.24 -16.36 -21.48
N PHE A 58 9.52 -16.39 -21.10
CA PHE A 58 9.93 -16.00 -19.74
C PHE A 58 9.64 -14.52 -19.47
N ARG A 59 9.93 -13.66 -20.45
CA ARG A 59 9.60 -12.23 -20.37
C ARG A 59 8.08 -12.05 -20.17
N ASN A 60 7.25 -12.72 -20.95
CA ASN A 60 5.79 -12.65 -20.83
C ASN A 60 5.29 -13.11 -19.45
N ILE A 61 5.86 -14.17 -18.89
CA ILE A 61 5.53 -14.65 -17.54
C ILE A 61 5.86 -13.58 -16.49
N MET A 62 7.01 -12.90 -16.59
CA MET A 62 7.38 -11.82 -15.67
C MET A 62 6.41 -10.65 -15.75
N TYR A 63 6.04 -10.21 -16.97
CA TYR A 63 5.07 -9.13 -17.17
C TYR A 63 3.67 -9.52 -16.65
N GLY A 64 3.24 -10.75 -16.92
CA GLY A 64 1.99 -11.28 -16.37
C GLY A 64 1.99 -11.30 -14.84
N SER A 65 3.12 -11.69 -14.23
CA SER A 65 3.27 -11.70 -12.77
C SER A 65 3.19 -10.31 -12.17
N ALA A 66 3.86 -9.31 -12.78
CA ALA A 66 3.75 -7.92 -12.35
C ALA A 66 2.34 -7.37 -12.48
N LEU A 67 1.61 -7.72 -13.55
CA LEU A 67 0.21 -7.34 -13.73
C LEU A 67 -0.67 -7.92 -12.60
N VAL A 68 -0.52 -9.20 -12.29
CA VAL A 68 -1.26 -9.86 -11.20
C VAL A 68 -0.96 -9.19 -9.86
N LEU A 69 0.31 -8.88 -9.57
CA LEU A 69 0.70 -8.19 -8.34
C LEU A 69 0.13 -6.77 -8.26
N ALA A 70 0.15 -6.02 -9.36
CA ALA A 70 -0.43 -4.69 -9.44
C ALA A 70 -1.95 -4.73 -9.19
N LEU A 71 -2.66 -5.66 -9.83
CA LEU A 71 -4.09 -5.86 -9.61
C LEU A 71 -4.40 -6.30 -8.17
N ALA A 72 -3.59 -7.19 -7.60
CA ALA A 72 -3.71 -7.62 -6.21
C ALA A 72 -3.57 -6.43 -5.25
N SER A 73 -2.62 -5.52 -5.49
CA SER A 73 -2.47 -4.29 -4.71
C SER A 73 -3.72 -3.41 -4.77
N VAL A 74 -4.28 -3.20 -5.96
CA VAL A 74 -5.52 -2.45 -6.14
C VAL A 74 -6.67 -3.12 -5.39
N PHE A 75 -6.77 -4.45 -5.43
CA PHE A 75 -7.79 -5.22 -4.73
C PHE A 75 -7.65 -5.14 -3.20
N VAL A 76 -6.42 -5.24 -2.67
CA VAL A 76 -6.13 -5.03 -1.24
C VAL A 76 -6.60 -3.65 -0.81
N ARG A 77 -6.28 -2.60 -1.59
CA ARG A 77 -6.72 -1.24 -1.28
C ARG A 77 -8.24 -1.13 -1.34
N ARG A 78 -8.89 -1.71 -2.35
CA ARG A 78 -10.35 -1.64 -2.51
C ARG A 78 -11.09 -2.34 -1.37
N THR A 79 -10.62 -3.52 -0.95
CA THR A 79 -11.23 -4.28 0.16
C THR A 79 -11.01 -3.64 1.53
N MET A 80 -9.93 -2.87 1.71
CA MET A 80 -9.68 -2.10 2.93
C MET A 80 -10.68 -0.97 3.16
N PHE A 81 -11.16 -0.34 2.09
CA PHE A 81 -12.13 0.76 2.15
C PHE A 81 -13.59 0.32 2.02
N GLN A 82 -13.88 -0.99 2.07
CA GLN A 82 -15.25 -1.47 2.14
C GLN A 82 -15.84 -1.15 3.53
N MET A 83 -16.74 -0.16 3.56
CA MET A 83 -17.39 0.36 4.78
C MET A 83 -18.04 -0.75 5.62
N SER A 84 -18.63 -1.75 4.96
CA SER A 84 -19.26 -2.91 5.61
C SER A 84 -18.28 -3.74 6.45
N ARG A 85 -17.02 -3.88 6.00
CA ARG A 85 -15.98 -4.57 6.78
C ARG A 85 -15.48 -3.73 7.93
N LEU A 86 -15.39 -2.40 7.75
CA LEU A 86 -15.00 -1.49 8.81
C LEU A 86 -16.03 -1.50 9.95
N GLN A 87 -17.33 -1.46 9.62
CA GLN A 87 -18.42 -1.61 10.60
C GLN A 87 -18.32 -2.91 11.39
N SER A 88 -18.17 -4.05 10.71
CA SER A 88 -18.06 -5.36 11.38
C SER A 88 -16.86 -5.47 12.33
N ILE A 89 -15.77 -4.73 12.06
CA ILE A 89 -14.58 -4.72 12.92
C ILE A 89 -14.81 -3.78 14.11
N THR A 90 -15.44 -2.63 13.88
CA THR A 90 -15.79 -1.69 14.94
C THR A 90 -16.77 -2.31 15.93
N GLU A 91 -17.77 -3.05 15.45
CA GLU A 91 -18.72 -3.80 16.29
C GLU A 91 -18.02 -4.87 17.16
N ARG A 92 -16.97 -5.52 16.64
CA ARG A 92 -16.30 -6.63 17.34
C ARG A 92 -15.10 -6.22 18.21
N ARG A 93 -14.39 -5.15 17.84
CA ARG A 93 -13.09 -4.77 18.43
C ARG A 93 -12.96 -3.27 18.74
N GLY A 94 -14.01 -2.49 18.52
CA GLY A 94 -14.01 -1.05 18.74
C GLY A 94 -13.31 -0.25 17.64
N VAL A 95 -13.44 1.08 17.72
CA VAL A 95 -12.89 2.04 16.75
C VAL A 95 -11.36 2.03 16.71
N GLU A 96 -10.72 1.67 17.83
CA GLU A 96 -9.26 1.58 17.98
C GLU A 96 -8.61 0.50 17.09
N ALA A 97 -9.36 -0.50 16.62
CA ALA A 97 -8.84 -1.54 15.74
C ALA A 97 -8.71 -1.09 14.27
N VAL A 98 -9.35 0.02 13.89
CA VAL A 98 -9.40 0.52 12.51
C VAL A 98 -8.02 0.96 11.99
N PRO A 99 -7.23 1.79 12.71
CA PRO A 99 -5.90 2.21 12.26
C PRO A 99 -4.94 1.03 12.04
N ALA A 100 -4.97 0.03 12.93
CA ALA A 100 -4.11 -1.15 12.82
C ALA A 100 -4.42 -1.97 11.55
N ARG A 101 -5.70 -2.07 11.15
CA ARG A 101 -6.08 -2.76 9.92
C ARG A 101 -5.63 -1.99 8.68
N LEU A 102 -5.87 -0.68 8.66
CA LEU A 102 -5.46 0.20 7.56
C LEU A 102 -3.94 0.21 7.37
N MET A 103 -3.18 0.17 8.47
CA MET A 103 -1.73 0.03 8.47
C MET A 103 -1.28 -1.25 7.75
N LYS A 104 -1.84 -2.40 8.12
CA LYS A 104 -1.48 -3.70 7.52
C LYS A 104 -1.70 -3.73 6.00
N GLY A 105 -2.80 -3.17 5.50
CA GLY A 105 -3.03 -3.16 4.05
C GLY A 105 -2.20 -2.17 3.28
N THR A 106 -1.88 -1.03 3.90
CA THR A 106 -0.95 -0.06 3.32
C THR A 106 0.42 -0.70 3.12
N ILE A 107 0.94 -1.36 4.17
CA ILE A 107 2.22 -2.08 4.11
C ILE A 107 2.15 -3.21 3.08
N LEU A 108 1.11 -4.05 3.12
CA LEU A 108 0.95 -5.16 2.17
C LEU A 108 0.91 -4.68 0.72
N SER A 109 0.17 -3.61 0.44
CA SER A 109 0.08 -3.01 -0.90
C SER A 109 1.42 -2.43 -1.36
N ALA A 110 2.16 -1.75 -0.48
CA ALA A 110 3.48 -1.22 -0.80
C ALA A 110 4.50 -2.34 -1.03
N SER A 111 4.45 -3.43 -0.25
CA SER A 111 5.28 -4.62 -0.44
C SER A 111 5.05 -5.29 -1.79
N LEU A 112 3.82 -5.30 -2.31
CA LEU A 112 3.56 -5.81 -3.66
C LEU A 112 4.27 -4.96 -4.73
N GLY A 113 4.37 -3.64 -4.53
CA GLY A 113 5.19 -2.77 -5.37
C GLY A 113 6.67 -3.14 -5.36
N GLU A 114 7.24 -3.39 -4.18
CA GLU A 114 8.64 -3.85 -4.03
C GLU A 114 8.91 -5.17 -4.76
N LEU A 115 7.94 -6.11 -4.74
CA LEU A 115 8.05 -7.34 -5.51
C LEU A 115 8.10 -7.08 -7.02
N ILE A 116 7.31 -6.12 -7.53
CA ILE A 116 7.30 -5.77 -8.95
C ILE A 116 8.67 -5.22 -9.39
N VAL A 117 9.28 -4.30 -8.64
CA VAL A 117 10.60 -3.77 -9.02
C VAL A 117 11.68 -4.85 -8.91
N SER A 118 11.58 -5.74 -7.93
CA SER A 118 12.48 -6.89 -7.79
C SER A 118 12.40 -7.82 -9.00
N LEU A 119 11.19 -8.10 -9.52
CA LEU A 119 11.01 -8.88 -10.75
C LEU A 119 11.68 -8.21 -11.95
N GLY A 120 11.49 -6.89 -12.10
CA GLY A 120 12.14 -6.11 -13.15
C GLY A 120 13.66 -6.19 -13.08
N PHE A 121 14.22 -6.04 -11.88
CA PHE A 121 15.66 -6.14 -11.65
C PHE A 121 16.20 -7.53 -11.97
N VAL A 122 15.52 -8.61 -11.52
CA VAL A 122 15.89 -10.00 -11.84
C VAL A 122 15.84 -10.26 -13.35
N LEU A 123 14.78 -9.81 -14.03
CA LEU A 123 14.66 -9.93 -15.48
C LEU A 123 15.83 -9.24 -16.19
N GLY A 124 16.21 -8.05 -15.71
CA GLY A 124 17.37 -7.32 -16.21
C GLY A 124 18.69 -8.08 -16.02
N LEU A 125 18.91 -8.67 -14.83
CA LEU A 125 20.11 -9.48 -14.55
C LEU A 125 20.20 -10.75 -15.40
N LEU A 126 19.07 -11.35 -15.77
CA LEU A 126 19.01 -12.57 -16.58
C LEU A 126 19.19 -12.31 -18.09
N GLY A 127 19.59 -11.09 -18.48
CA GLY A 127 19.80 -10.70 -19.87
C GLY A 127 18.63 -9.98 -20.52
N GLY A 128 17.69 -9.49 -19.71
CA GLY A 128 16.69 -8.51 -20.13
C GLY A 128 17.32 -7.15 -20.47
N ASP A 129 16.49 -6.22 -20.92
CA ASP A 129 16.96 -4.89 -21.30
C ASP A 129 16.80 -3.89 -20.15
N ARG A 130 17.58 -2.80 -20.18
CA ARG A 130 17.42 -1.65 -19.28
C ARG A 130 16.00 -1.12 -19.29
N PHE A 131 15.35 -1.12 -20.46
CA PHE A 131 13.96 -0.71 -20.59
C PHE A 131 13.00 -1.60 -19.80
N ASP A 132 13.30 -2.89 -19.62
CA ASP A 132 12.47 -3.76 -18.79
C ASP A 132 12.56 -3.34 -17.31
N VAL A 133 13.76 -3.08 -16.79
CA VAL A 133 13.93 -2.58 -15.40
C VAL A 133 13.18 -1.28 -15.18
N VAL A 134 13.29 -0.33 -16.12
CA VAL A 134 12.59 0.96 -16.00
C VAL A 134 11.08 0.77 -16.03
N ARG A 135 10.54 -0.08 -16.92
CA ARG A 135 9.09 -0.33 -17.01
C ARG A 135 8.54 -0.93 -15.71
N PHE A 136 9.17 -1.98 -15.20
CA PHE A 136 8.76 -2.59 -13.92
C PHE A 136 8.95 -1.61 -12.75
N GLY A 137 10.02 -0.82 -12.77
CA GLY A 137 10.26 0.23 -11.78
C GLY A 137 9.18 1.31 -11.76
N VAL A 138 8.76 1.81 -12.92
CA VAL A 138 7.67 2.79 -13.03
C VAL A 138 6.36 2.21 -12.51
N VAL A 139 6.03 0.97 -12.88
CA VAL A 139 4.83 0.28 -12.36
C VAL A 139 4.90 0.10 -10.85
N SER A 140 6.05 -0.33 -10.33
CA SER A 140 6.29 -0.46 -8.89
C SER A 140 6.07 0.85 -8.14
N ILE A 141 6.69 1.94 -8.60
CA ILE A 141 6.53 3.27 -8.01
C ILE A 141 5.05 3.68 -8.04
N ALA A 142 4.35 3.48 -9.16
CA ALA A 142 2.93 3.77 -9.26
C ALA A 142 2.10 2.98 -8.23
N VAL A 143 2.39 1.69 -8.03
CA VAL A 143 1.74 0.82 -7.03
C VAL A 143 2.03 1.29 -5.60
N VAL A 144 3.28 1.62 -5.27
CA VAL A 144 3.68 2.11 -3.95
C VAL A 144 3.04 3.47 -3.65
N LEU A 145 3.06 4.40 -4.61
CA LEU A 145 2.41 5.70 -4.46
C LEU A 145 0.89 5.57 -4.38
N PHE A 146 0.31 4.61 -5.10
CA PHE A 146 -1.10 4.28 -4.95
C PHE A 146 -1.37 3.75 -3.54
N ALA A 147 -0.44 3.06 -2.88
CA ALA A 147 -0.61 2.63 -1.50
C ALA A 147 -0.63 3.77 -0.47
N LEU A 148 -0.27 5.01 -0.83
CA LEU A 148 -0.19 6.12 0.13
C LEU A 148 -1.47 6.28 0.97
N PRO A 149 -1.35 6.35 2.30
CA PRO A 149 -2.49 6.56 3.17
C PRO A 149 -3.04 7.96 2.90
N LYS A 150 -4.33 8.06 2.54
CA LYS A 150 -5.00 9.36 2.38
C LYS A 150 -5.61 9.76 3.72
N ARG A 151 -5.00 10.74 4.40
CA ARG A 151 -5.45 11.23 5.72
C ARG A 151 -6.96 11.54 5.77
N ASN A 152 -7.47 12.21 4.74
CA ASN A 152 -8.88 12.59 4.66
C ASN A 152 -9.83 11.39 4.60
N ALA A 153 -9.43 10.29 3.97
CA ALA A 153 -10.26 9.09 3.91
C ALA A 153 -10.37 8.41 5.28
N TRP A 154 -9.31 8.50 6.09
CA TRP A 154 -9.27 7.90 7.43
C TRP A 154 -10.11 8.69 8.43
N ILE A 155 -10.01 10.02 8.36
CA ILE A 155 -10.83 10.92 9.20
C ILE A 155 -12.32 10.68 8.92
N LYS A 156 -12.71 10.66 7.63
CA LYS A 156 -14.10 10.39 7.23
C LYS A 156 -14.60 9.02 7.70
N ALA A 157 -13.75 8.00 7.67
CA ALA A 157 -14.13 6.66 8.13
C ALA A 157 -14.38 6.64 9.65
N ILE A 158 -13.52 7.29 10.44
CA ILE A 158 -13.68 7.36 11.90
C ILE A 158 -14.91 8.19 12.28
N GLU A 159 -15.10 9.35 11.64
CA GLU A 159 -16.26 10.22 11.87
C GLU A 159 -17.59 9.51 11.56
N TYR A 160 -17.64 8.77 10.45
CA TYR A 160 -18.82 7.96 10.11
C TYR A 160 -19.09 6.86 11.15
N LEU A 161 -18.06 6.16 11.60
CA LEU A 161 -18.19 5.07 12.57
C LEU A 161 -18.62 5.58 13.95
N ASP A 162 -18.09 6.70 14.39
CA ASP A 162 -18.47 7.39 15.64
C ASP A 162 -19.95 7.74 15.63
N HIS A 163 -20.42 8.39 14.55
CA HIS A 163 -21.82 8.73 14.37
C HIS A 163 -22.73 7.50 14.38
N SER A 164 -22.34 6.40 13.71
CA SER A 164 -23.15 5.17 13.67
C SER A 164 -23.26 4.45 15.02
N SER A 165 -22.24 4.54 15.88
CA SER A 165 -22.23 3.87 17.18
C SER A 165 -23.25 4.48 18.16
N HIS A 166 -23.51 5.79 18.03
CA HIS A 166 -24.48 6.50 18.87
C HIS A 166 -25.93 6.08 18.58
N TYR A 167 -26.28 5.72 17.34
CA TYR A 167 -27.66 5.33 17.00
C TYR A 167 -28.07 3.95 17.49
N HIS A 168 -27.12 3.05 17.78
CA HIS A 168 -27.45 1.69 18.25
C HIS A 168 -27.57 1.57 19.77
N THR A 169 -27.29 2.63 20.53
CA THR A 169 -27.39 2.59 22.01
C THR A 169 -28.77 3.04 22.51
N ASP A 170 -29.57 3.68 21.66
CA ASP A 170 -30.87 4.27 21.99
C ASP A 170 -32.09 3.45 21.49
N ALA A 171 -31.85 2.23 21.00
CA ALA A 171 -32.88 1.27 20.53
C ALA A 171 -32.89 0.02 21.41
#